data_AF-A0A355J371-F1
#
_entry.id   AF-A0A355J371-F1
#
_cell.length_a   1.000
_cell.length_b   1.000
_cell.length_c   1.000
_cell.angle_alpha   90.00
_cell.angle_beta   90.00
_cell.angle_gamma   90.00
#
_symmetry.space_group_name_H-M   'P 1'
#
loop_
_entity.id
_entity.type
_entity.pdbx_description
1 polymer ?
#
loop_
_entity_poly.entity_id
_entity_poly.type
_entity_poly.pdbx_seq_one_letter_code
_entity_poly.pdbx_strand_id
1 'polypeptide(L)' 'MGFIKSHSLETLYDKVKEKTGADVNIQQLILLDQLYIEARYPGEMGLLPDGKPTMQEVAAFYELANQIFETAKVVCV' A
#
# COMPACT_ATOMS: atom_id res chain seq x y z
N MET A 1 -19.38 -0.25 -15.42
CA MET A 1 -18.29 -0.75 -14.55
C MET A 1 -18.24 0.14 -13.32
N GLY A 2 -18.54 -0.39 -12.13
CA GLY A 2 -18.55 0.40 -10.91
C GLY A 2 -17.13 0.66 -10.41
N PHE A 3 -16.84 1.88 -9.97
CA PHE A 3 -15.58 2.22 -9.31
C PHE A 3 -15.49 1.47 -7.98
N ILE A 4 -14.44 0.66 -7.80
CA ILE A 4 -14.18 -0.05 -6.55
C ILE A 4 -13.50 0.93 -5.60
N LYS A 5 -14.22 1.37 -4.56
CA LYS A 5 -13.64 2.13 -3.45
C LYS A 5 -13.32 1.15 -2.32
N SER A 6 -12.14 0.55 -2.37
CA SER A 6 -11.65 -0.40 -1.36
C SER A 6 -10.41 0.16 -0.66
N HIS A 7 -10.23 -0.19 0.61
CA HIS A 7 -9.02 0.11 1.38
C HIS A 7 -7.96 -1.00 1.31
N SER A 8 -8.24 -2.10 0.59
CA SER A 8 -7.25 -3.15 0.36
C SER A 8 -6.38 -2.80 -0.83
N LEU A 9 -5.15 -2.35 -0.57
CA LEU A 9 -4.15 -2.09 -1.60
C LEU A 9 -3.83 -3.38 -2.39
N GLU A 10 -3.84 -4.55 -1.74
CA GLU A 10 -3.63 -5.83 -2.42
C GLU A 10 -4.68 -6.09 -3.52
N THR A 11 -5.96 -5.88 -3.20
CA THR A 11 -7.06 -6.04 -4.17
C THR A 11 -6.96 -5.04 -5.32
N LEU A 12 -6.53 -3.81 -5.03
CA LEU A 12 -6.35 -2.77 -6.04
C LEU A 12 -5.16 -3.09 -6.94
N TYR A 13 -4.02 -3.50 -6.36
CA TYR A 13 -2.83 -3.90 -7.09
C TYR A 13 -3.10 -5.08 -8.00
N ASP A 14 -3.80 -6.13 -7.52
CA ASP A 14 -4.14 -7.31 -8.32
C ASP A 14 -4.89 -6.97 -9.63
N LYS A 15 -5.73 -5.92 -9.59
CA LYS A 15 -6.49 -5.45 -10.76
C LYS A 15 -5.70 -4.61 -11.74
N VAL A 16 -4.59 -4.01 -11.31
CA VAL A 16 -3.80 -3.07 -12.12
C VAL A 16 -2.44 -3.62 -12.51
N LYS A 17 -1.90 -4.62 -11.81
CA LYS A 17 -0.56 -5.18 -12.02
C LYS A 17 -0.29 -5.60 -13.47
N GLU A 18 -1.28 -6.20 -14.14
CA GLU A 18 -1.16 -6.63 -15.54
C GLU A 18 -1.10 -5.46 -16.51
N LYS A 19 -1.70 -4.31 -16.15
CA LYS A 19 -1.71 -3.10 -16.98
C LYS A 19 -0.51 -2.20 -16.70
N THR A 20 -0.07 -2.15 -15.45
CA THR A 20 1.03 -1.27 -15.04
C THR A 20 2.39 -1.89 -15.23
N GLY A 21 2.49 -3.23 -15.24
CA GLY A 21 3.77 -3.95 -15.27
C GLY A 21 4.67 -3.62 -14.07
N ALA A 22 4.11 -3.01 -13.02
CA ALA A 22 4.86 -2.57 -11.85
C ALA A 22 5.28 -3.79 -11.04
N ASP A 23 6.58 -3.94 -10.78
CA ASP A 23 7.09 -4.94 -9.84
C ASP A 23 6.99 -4.34 -8.43
N VAL A 24 5.92 -4.70 -7.72
CA VAL A 24 5.63 -4.21 -6.37
C VAL A 24 5.79 -5.34 -5.37
N ASN A 25 6.51 -5.04 -4.29
CA ASN A 25 6.61 -5.97 -3.17
C ASN A 25 5.28 -6.07 -2.41
N ILE A 26 4.54 -7.15 -2.67
CA ILE A 26 3.24 -7.45 -2.05
C ILE A 26 3.31 -7.39 -0.51
N GLN A 27 4.39 -7.87 0.10
CA GLN A 27 4.51 -7.91 1.56
C GLN A 27 4.56 -6.51 2.16
N GLN A 28 5.26 -5.58 1.51
CA GLN A 28 5.29 -4.18 1.94
C GLN A 28 3.94 -3.50 1.74
N LEU A 29 3.20 -3.88 0.68
CA LEU A 29 1.86 -3.38 0.41
C LEU A 29 0.86 -3.80 1.52
N ILE A 30 0.93 -5.07 1.95
CA ILE A 30 0.11 -5.61 3.04
C ILE A 30 0.46 -4.92 4.37
N LEU A 31 1.75 -4.71 4.65
CA LEU A 31 2.19 -3.96 5.83
C LEU A 31 1.68 -2.51 5.83
N LEU A 32 1.66 -1.86 4.66
CA LEU A 32 1.12 -0.51 4.52
C LEU A 32 -0.39 -0.45 4.77
N ASP A 33 -1.15 -1.46 4.32
CA ASP A 33 -2.58 -1.61 4.63
C ASP A 33 -2.83 -1.73 6.14
N GLN A 34 -2.03 -2.56 6.82
CA GLN A 34 -2.13 -2.73 8.27
C GLN A 34 -1.78 -1.43 9.02
N LEU A 35 -0.70 -0.77 8.62
CA LEU A 35 -0.29 0.54 9.15
C LEU A 35 -1.40 1.59 8.98
N TYR A 36 -2.10 1.60 7.84
CA TYR A 36 -3.22 2.51 7.61
C TYR A 36 -4.37 2.27 8.60
N ILE A 37 -4.73 1.01 8.86
CA ILE A 37 -5.80 0.66 9.79
C ILE A 37 -5.42 1.07 11.22
N GLU A 38 -4.19 0.77 11.65
CA GLU A 38 -3.70 1.13 12.98
C GLU A 38 -3.59 2.64 13.19
N ALA A 39 -3.06 3.38 12.21
CA ALA A 39 -2.98 4.83 12.28
C ALA A 39 -4.37 5.48 12.36
N ARG A 40 -5.37 4.86 11.73
CA ARG A 40 -6.76 5.33 11.73
C ARG A 40 -7.51 4.96 13.01
N TYR A 41 -7.21 3.82 13.63
CA TYR A 41 -7.88 3.31 14.82
C TYR A 41 -6.87 2.93 15.92
N PRO A 42 -6.22 3.90 16.57
CA PRO A 42 -5.11 3.68 17.52
C PRO A 42 -5.53 3.05 18.87
N GLY A 43 -6.72 2.44 18.95
CA GLY A 43 -7.29 1.80 20.15
C GLY A 43 -7.73 0.35 19.97
N GLU A 44 -7.74 -0.18 18.73
CA GLU A 44 -7.82 -1.62 18.52
C GLU A 44 -6.40 -2.21 18.63
N MET A 45 -6.27 -3.37 19.27
CA MET A 45 -4.99 -4.05 19.51
C MET A 45 -4.16 -4.06 18.22
N GLY A 46 -2.95 -3.46 18.27
CA GLY A 46 -2.17 -3.12 17.08
C GLY A 46 -1.98 -4.28 16.11
N LEU A 47 -2.26 -4.03 14.83
CA LEU A 47 -2.14 -5.01 13.74
C LEU A 47 -0.69 -5.29 13.37
N LEU A 48 0.23 -4.37 13.66
CA LEU A 48 1.65 -4.50 13.38
C LEU A 48 2.33 -5.39 14.43
N PRO A 49 2.97 -6.49 13.99
CA PRO A 49 3.56 -7.48 14.90
C PRO A 49 4.67 -6.91 15.80
N ASP A 50 5.39 -5.89 15.34
CA ASP A 50 6.50 -5.24 16.05
C ASP A 50 6.16 -3.81 16.54
N GLY A 51 4.89 -3.40 16.45
CA GLY A 51 4.45 -2.05 16.80
C GLY A 51 4.79 -1.01 15.73
N LYS A 52 5.15 0.21 16.15
CA LYS A 52 5.38 1.32 15.20
C LYS A 52 6.61 1.04 14.31
N PRO A 53 6.51 1.33 13.01
CA PRO A 53 7.63 1.13 12.08
C PRO A 53 8.82 2.02 12.45
N THR A 54 10.02 1.51 12.20
CA THR A 54 11.28 2.26 12.29
C THR A 54 11.36 3.32 11.19
N MET A 55 12.26 4.30 11.35
CA MET A 55 12.48 5.31 10.31
C MET A 55 12.92 4.72 8.96
N GLN A 56 13.62 3.59 8.98
CA GLN A 56 14.02 2.90 7.75
C GLN A 56 12.80 2.29 7.04
N GLU A 57 11.89 1.66 7.79
CA GLU A 57 10.64 1.11 7.23
C GLU A 57 9.73 2.22 6.70
N VAL A 58 9.62 3.34 7.43
CA VAL A 58 8.86 4.51 6.98
C VAL A 58 9.40 5.05 5.65
N ALA A 59 10.73 5.15 5.51
CA ALA A 59 11.36 5.55 4.26
C ALA A 59 11.03 4.57 3.12
N ALA A 60 11.14 3.26 3.37
CA ALA A 60 10.81 2.23 2.40
C ALA A 60 9.34 2.28 1.94
N PHE A 61 8.39 2.48 2.88
CA PHE A 61 6.98 2.65 2.54
C PHE A 61 6.73 3.88 1.68
N TYR A 62 7.41 4.99 2.00
CA TYR A 62 7.29 6.23 1.24
C TYR A 62 7.84 6.08 -0.19
N GLU A 63 9.00 5.44 -0.35
CA GLU A 63 9.58 5.16 -1.67
C GLU A 63 8.66 4.26 -2.50
N LEU A 64 8.13 3.20 -1.90
CA LEU A 64 7.18 2.29 -2.54
C LEU A 64 5.93 3.02 -3.02
N ALA A 65 5.33 3.86 -2.17
CA ALA A 65 4.14 4.63 -2.52
C ALA A 65 4.39 5.58 -3.69
N ASN A 66 5.55 6.26 -3.71
CA ASN A 66 5.92 7.13 -4.82
C ASN A 66 6.13 6.37 -6.13
N GLN A 67 6.81 5.22 -6.09
CA GLN A 67 7.01 4.38 -7.27
C GLN A 67 5.67 3.95 -7.89
N ILE A 68 4.74 3.49 -7.06
CA ILE A 68 3.39 3.08 -7.50
C ILE A 68 2.64 4.27 -8.08
N PHE A 69 2.67 5.41 -7.40
CA PHE A 69 1.98 6.63 -7.84
C PHE A 69 2.47 7.12 -9.21
N GLU A 70 3.79 7.23 -9.39
CA GLU A 70 4.37 7.68 -10.66
C GLU A 70 4.10 6.66 -11.78
N THR A 71 4.18 5.36 -11.49
CA THR A 71 3.86 4.32 -12.48
C THR A 71 2.40 4.38 -12.91
N ALA A 72 1.47 4.49 -11.95
CA ALA A 72 0.04 4.62 -12.23
C ALA A 72 -0.27 5.89 -13.04
N LYS A 73 0.43 6.99 -12.75
CA LYS A 73 0.30 8.25 -13.48
C LYS A 73 0.78 8.12 -14.92
N VAL A 74 1.90 7.45 -15.19
CA VAL A 74 2.39 7.25 -16.56
C VAL A 74 1.46 6.35 -17.38
N VAL A 75 0.90 5.30 -16.77
CA VAL A 75 0.09 4.29 -17.46
C VAL A 75 -1.35 4.77 -17.74
N CYS A 76 -1.87 5.72 -16.95
CA CYS A 76 -3.24 6.23 -17.08
C CYS A 76 -3.36 7.58 -17.81
N VAL A 77 -2.29 8.06 -18.46
CA VAL A 77 -2.29 9.25 -19.34
C VAL A 77 -2.67 8.88 -20.78
#